data_AF-D1PF93-F1
#
_entry.id   AF-D1PF93-F1
#
_cell.length_a   1.000
_cell.length_b   1.000
_cell.length_c   1.000
_cell.angle_alpha   90.00
_cell.angle_beta   90.00
_cell.angle_gamma   90.00
#
_symmetry.space_group_name_H-M   'P 1'
#
loop_
_entity.id
_entity.type
_entity.pdbx_description
1 polymer ?
#
loop_
_entity_poly.entity_id
_entity_poly.type
_entity_poly.pdbx_seq_one_letter_code
_entity_poly.pdbx_strand_id
1 'polypeptide(L)' 'MADPPHSACRSEPRSKVLNYINERLTRWVMRKYKRFSKGKKVGRAYEWLVEYAAHNRNEFSHWVKGFVPYPPSRLIKNIN' A
#
# COMPACT_ATOMS: atom_id res chain seq x y z
N MET A 1 18.05 17.11 7.52
CA MET A 1 16.75 17.44 6.90
C MET A 1 16.13 16.13 6.45
N ALA A 2 15.15 15.60 7.19
CA ALA A 2 14.41 14.43 6.76
C ALA A 2 13.31 14.89 5.79
N ASP A 3 13.23 14.28 4.61
CA ASP A 3 12.18 14.53 3.62
C ASP A 3 10.79 14.42 4.28
N PRO A 4 9.81 15.26 3.89
CA PRO A 4 8.49 15.19 4.49
C PRO A 4 7.84 13.84 4.13
N PRO A 5 7.50 12.99 5.10
CA PRO A 5 6.77 11.78 4.80
C PRO A 5 5.31 12.19 4.53
N HIS A 6 4.72 11.65 3.47
CA HIS A 6 3.26 11.58 3.22
C HIS A 6 2.47 12.69 2.51
N SER A 7 3.00 13.87 2.17
CA SER A 7 2.11 14.96 1.68
C SER A 7 2.27 15.38 0.21
N ALA A 8 3.40 15.18 -0.45
CA ALA A 8 3.72 15.96 -1.65
C ALA A 8 3.02 15.55 -2.97
N CYS A 9 2.47 14.33 -3.11
CA CYS A 9 2.05 13.87 -4.45
C CYS A 9 0.65 13.23 -4.49
N ARG A 10 -0.38 13.84 -3.88
CA ARG A 10 -1.76 13.28 -4.05
C ARG A 10 -2.40 13.63 -5.40
N SER A 11 -1.93 14.68 -6.09
CA SER A 11 -2.58 15.24 -7.28
C SER A 11 -1.92 14.87 -8.62
N GLU A 12 -0.69 14.33 -8.63
CA GLU A 12 -0.03 13.96 -9.89
C GLU A 12 -0.65 12.68 -10.51
N PRO A 13 -0.85 12.64 -11.85
CA PRO A 13 -1.31 11.43 -12.55
C PRO A 13 -0.42 10.20 -12.28
N ARG A 14 0.89 10.42 -12.14
CA ARG A 14 1.87 9.39 -11.79
C ARG A 14 1.54 8.72 -10.46
N SER A 15 1.13 9.49 -9.45
CA SER A 15 0.73 8.97 -8.14
C SER A 15 -0.53 8.11 -8.24
N LYS A 16 -1.51 8.49 -9.08
CA LYS A 16 -2.74 7.70 -9.28
C LYS A 16 -2.44 6.30 -9.83
N VAL A 17 -1.56 6.21 -10.84
CA VAL A 17 -1.17 4.92 -11.44
C VAL A 17 -0.44 4.04 -10.42
N LEU A 18 0.53 4.60 -9.70
CA LEU A 18 1.30 3.86 -8.71
C LEU A 18 0.42 3.40 -7.52
N ASN A 19 -0.54 4.21 -7.10
CA ASN A 19 -1.54 3.82 -6.10
C ASN A 19 -2.46 2.69 -6.60
N TYR A 20 -2.86 2.74 -7.88
CA TYR A 20 -3.65 1.65 -8.48
C TYR A 20 -2.87 0.33 -8.49
N ILE A 21 -1.57 0.37 -8.82
CA ILE A 21 -0.70 -0.82 -8.75
C ILE A 21 -0.66 -1.37 -7.32
N ASN A 22 -0.46 -0.50 -6.32
CA ASN A 22 -0.47 -0.89 -4.90
C ASN A 22 -1.81 -1.51 -4.45
N GLU A 23 -2.94 -1.02 -4.96
CA GLU A 23 -4.26 -1.62 -4.71
C GLU A 23 -4.41 -3.01 -5.36
N ARG A 24 -3.87 -3.19 -6.58
CA ARG A 24 -3.86 -4.49 -7.26
C ARG A 24 -2.99 -5.50 -6.51
N LEU A 25 -1.82 -5.09 -6.02
CA LEU A 25 -0.95 -5.91 -5.19
C LEU A 25 -1.64 -6.32 -3.89
N THR A 26 -2.35 -5.39 -3.23
CA THR A 26 -3.11 -5.72 -2.01
C THR A 26 -4.19 -6.78 -2.28
N ARG A 27 -4.93 -6.64 -3.39
CA ARG A 27 -5.92 -7.66 -3.80
C ARG A 27 -5.26 -9.00 -4.16
N TRP A 28 -4.05 -8.99 -4.70
CA TRP A 28 -3.26 -10.21 -4.92
C TRP A 28 -2.85 -10.85 -3.58
N VAL A 29 -2.37 -10.07 -2.59
CA VAL A 29 -2.06 -10.54 -1.23
C VAL A 29 -3.27 -11.23 -0.60
N MET A 30 -4.46 -10.65 -0.73
CA MET A 30 -5.69 -11.26 -0.22
C MET A 30 -6.00 -12.63 -0.83
N ARG A 31 -5.74 -12.80 -2.13
CA ARG A 31 -5.97 -14.07 -2.84
C ARG A 31 -4.87 -15.09 -2.54
N LYS A 32 -3.62 -14.65 -2.44
CA LYS A 32 -2.46 -15.52 -2.20
C LYS A 32 -2.47 -16.14 -0.81
N TYR A 33 -2.80 -15.36 0.23
CA TYR A 33 -2.68 -15.83 1.61
C TYR A 33 -4.05 -16.07 2.26
N LYS A 34 -4.32 -17.33 2.64
CA LYS A 34 -5.58 -17.74 3.27
C LYS A 34 -5.97 -16.93 4.51
N ARG A 35 -5.00 -16.39 5.25
CA ARG A 35 -5.27 -15.54 6.44
C ARG A 35 -6.02 -14.24 6.12
N PHE A 36 -5.93 -13.78 4.86
CA PHE A 36 -6.60 -12.58 4.35
C PHE A 36 -7.78 -12.90 3.42
N SER A 37 -7.96 -14.16 3.01
CA SER A 37 -8.97 -14.53 2.01
C SER A 37 -10.40 -14.54 2.57
N LYS A 38 -10.56 -14.75 3.89
CA LYS A 38 -11.86 -14.75 4.56
C LYS A 38 -12.15 -13.41 5.24
N GLY A 39 -13.29 -12.79 4.91
CA GLY A 39 -13.76 -11.52 5.46
C GLY A 39 -13.18 -10.28 4.75
N LYS A 40 -13.64 -9.09 5.13
CA LYS A 40 -13.21 -7.79 4.57
C LYS A 40 -11.85 -7.33 5.14
N LYS A 41 -10.84 -8.21 5.14
CA LYS A 41 -9.50 -7.97 5.75
C LYS A 41 -8.55 -7.15 4.86
N VAL A 42 -9.08 -6.18 4.13
CA VAL A 42 -8.31 -5.34 3.19
C VAL A 42 -7.27 -4.51 3.95
N GLY A 43 -7.63 -3.95 5.11
CA GLY A 43 -6.71 -3.16 5.95
C GLY A 43 -5.48 -3.98 6.38
N ARG A 44 -5.69 -5.19 6.91
CA ARG A 44 -4.59 -6.09 7.31
C ARG A 44 -3.72 -6.56 6.15
N ALA A 45 -4.29 -6.69 4.95
CA ALA A 45 -3.52 -7.00 3.75
C ALA A 45 -2.66 -5.80 3.32
N TYR A 46 -3.15 -4.57 3.49
CA TYR A 46 -2.35 -3.35 3.31
C TYR A 46 -1.21 -3.27 4.32
N GLU A 47 -1.50 -3.41 5.61
CA GLU A 47 -0.48 -3.40 6.68
C GLU A 47 0.63 -4.41 6.40
N TRP A 48 0.24 -5.65 6.07
CA TRP A 48 1.20 -6.68 5.70
C TRP A 48 2.05 -6.29 4.49
N LEU A 49 1.45 -5.69 3.47
CA LEU A 49 2.17 -5.27 2.27
C LEU A 49 3.09 -4.07 2.53
N VAL A 50 2.75 -3.18 3.47
CA VAL A 50 3.62 -2.09 3.94
C VAL A 50 4.85 -2.66 4.65
N GLU A 51 4.64 -3.58 5.59
CA GLU A 51 5.74 -4.27 6.28
C GLU A 51 6.63 -5.02 5.29
N TYR A 52 6.03 -5.71 4.32
CA TYR A 52 6.77 -6.42 3.29
C TYR A 52 7.62 -5.48 2.43
N ALA A 53 7.06 -4.33 2.00
CA ALA A 53 7.75 -3.33 1.19
C ALA A 53 8.89 -2.63 1.96
N ALA A 54 8.79 -2.53 3.29
CA ALA A 54 9.88 -1.99 4.12
C ALA A 54 11.13 -2.88 4.07
N HIS A 55 10.95 -4.20 4.02
CA HIS A 55 12.05 -5.18 3.95
C HIS A 55 12.51 -5.46 2.52
N ASN A 56 11.62 -5.34 1.52
CA ASN A 56 11.86 -5.72 0.12
C ASN A 56 11.72 -4.52 -0.83
N ARG A 57 12.29 -3.37 -0.46
CA ARG A 57 12.06 -2.08 -1.12
C ARG A 57 12.42 -2.06 -2.62
N ASN A 58 13.29 -2.97 -3.07
CA ASN A 58 13.77 -3.07 -4.45
C ASN A 58 12.91 -3.98 -5.35
N GLU A 59 11.92 -4.69 -4.81
CA GLU A 59 11.10 -5.62 -5.60
C GLU A 59 10.19 -4.91 -6.60
N PHE A 60 9.79 -3.67 -6.29
CA PHE A 60 9.07 -2.80 -7.21
C PHE A 60 9.74 -1.43 -7.29
N SER A 61 9.96 -0.95 -8.53
CA SER A 61 10.69 0.29 -8.79
C SER A 61 10.06 1.54 -8.15
N HIS A 62 8.75 1.54 -7.93
CA HIS A 62 8.04 2.65 -7.28
C HIS A 62 8.16 2.66 -5.76
N TRP A 63 8.45 1.51 -5.14
CA TRP A 63 8.69 1.43 -3.68
C TRP A 63 10.01 2.10 -3.28
N VAL A 64 11.05 1.97 -4.10
CA VAL A 64 12.31 2.71 -3.94
C VAL A 64 12.04 4.21 -3.87
N LYS A 65 11.18 4.70 -4.78
CA LYS A 65 10.76 6.10 -4.90
C LYS A 65 9.76 6.56 -3.84
N GLY A 66 9.42 5.72 -2.85
CA GLY A 66 8.53 6.08 -1.74
C GLY A 66 7.04 5.90 -2.01
N PHE A 67 6.64 5.37 -3.17
CA PHE A 67 5.24 5.03 -3.47
C PHE A 67 4.87 3.67 -2.85
N VAL A 68 4.97 3.58 -1.53
CA VAL A 68 4.66 2.39 -0.74
C VAL A 68 3.13 2.26 -0.59
N PRO A 69 2.57 1.04 -0.50
CA PRO A 69 1.13 0.78 -0.41
C PRO A 69 0.53 1.23 0.92
N TYR A 70 0.45 2.53 1.16
CA TYR A 70 -0.26 3.06 2.32
C TYR A 70 -1.77 2.87 2.12
N PRO A 71 -2.51 2.45 3.16
CA PRO A 71 -3.95 2.33 3.07
C PRO A 71 -4.55 3.71 2.71
N PRO A 72 -5.49 3.77 1.76
CA PRO A 72 -6.23 5.00 1.49
C PRO A 72 -6.89 5.49 2.79
N SER A 73 -6.95 6.82 3.00
CA SER A 73 -7.57 7.41 4.21
C SER A 73 -9.01 6.94 4.46
N ARG A 74 -9.71 6.42 3.44
CA ARG A 74 -11.04 5.79 3.57
C ARG A 74 -11.03 4.44 4.29
N LEU A 75 -9.92 3.71 4.27
CA LEU A 75 -9.77 2.43 4.99
C LEU A 75 -9.31 2.63 6.44
N ILE A 76 -8.62 3.74 6.73
CA ILE A 76 -8.17 4.08 8.10
C ILE A 76 -9.36 4.38 9.02
N LYS A 77 -10.45 4.94 8.48
CA LYS A 77 -11.68 5.28 9.25
C LYS A 77 -12.48 4.08 9.76
N ASN A 78 -12.15 2.86 9.34
CA ASN A 78 -12.85 1.62 9.71
C ASN A 78 -12.04 0.71 10.65
N ILE A 79 -10.97 1.24 11.26
CA ILE A 79 -10.20 0.57 12.30
C ILE A 79 -10.64 1.18 13.64
N ASN A 80 -11.69 0.63 14.22
CA ASN A 80 -12.13 0.85 15.61
C ASN A 80 -12.50 -0.52 16.19
#